data_AF-U3JTE5-F1
#
_entry.id   AF-U3JTE5-F1
#
_cell.length_a   1.000
_cell.length_b   1.000
_cell.length_c   1.000
_cell.angle_alpha   90.00
_cell.angle_beta   90.00
_cell.angle_gamma   90.00
#
_symmetry.space_group_name_H-M   'P 1'
#
loop_
_entity.id
_entity.type
_entity.pdbx_description
1 polymer ?
#
loop_
_entity_poly.entity_id
_entity_poly.type
_entity_poly.pdbx_seq_one_letter_code
_entity_poly.pdbx_strand_id
1 'polypeptide(L)'
;RGGAAPPSGLRQRRAPLDAEPDSTGSFVEMIDNLRGKSGQGYYVEMTVGSPPQKLNILVDTGSSNFAVGAAPHPFLRRYYQRQL
;
A
#
# COMPACT_ATOMS: atom_id res chain seq x y z
N ARG A 1 42.60 -25.04 18.84
CA ARG A 1 42.06 -24.02 17.90
C ARG A 1 40.95 -24.69 17.11
N GLY A 2 39.70 -24.42 17.46
CA GLY A 2 38.52 -25.04 16.84
C GLY A 2 38.13 -24.33 15.55
N GLY A 3 37.52 -25.09 14.64
CA GLY A 3 36.86 -24.61 13.44
C GLY A 3 35.82 -25.63 13.01
N ALA A 4 34.64 -25.59 13.63
CA ALA A 4 33.48 -26.37 13.21
C ALA A 4 32.76 -25.60 12.08
N ALA A 5 32.28 -26.37 11.09
CA ALA A 5 31.65 -25.90 9.86
C ALA A 5 30.39 -25.04 10.09
N PRO A 6 30.01 -24.18 9.12
CA PRO A 6 28.71 -23.51 9.17
C PRO A 6 27.58 -24.52 8.90
N PRO A 7 26.44 -24.45 9.61
CA PRO A 7 25.29 -25.28 9.28
C PRO A 7 24.65 -24.79 7.98
N SER A 8 24.54 -25.69 7.00
CA SER A 8 23.69 -25.53 5.82
C SER A 8 22.22 -25.53 6.23
N GLY A 9 21.73 -24.39 6.70
CA GLY A 9 20.32 -24.17 6.96
C GLY A 9 19.55 -24.06 5.65
N LEU A 10 18.84 -25.13 5.28
CA LEU A 10 17.79 -25.09 4.26
C LEU A 10 16.86 -23.91 4.56
N ARG A 11 16.86 -22.91 3.69
CA ARG A 11 15.94 -21.77 3.75
C ARG A 11 14.54 -22.30 3.46
N GLN A 12 13.87 -22.79 4.49
CA GLN A 12 12.52 -23.32 4.42
C GLN A 12 11.61 -22.15 4.04
N ARG A 13 11.25 -22.07 2.76
CA ARG A 13 10.27 -21.11 2.26
C ARG A 13 8.98 -21.37 3.04
N ARG A 14 8.63 -20.47 3.96
CA ARG A 14 7.28 -20.41 4.50
C ARG A 14 6.37 -20.11 3.32
N ALA A 15 5.56 -21.09 2.92
CA ALA A 15 4.43 -20.85 2.05
C ALA A 15 3.50 -19.86 2.78
N PRO A 16 2.94 -18.84 2.11
CA PRO A 16 1.87 -18.05 2.70
C PRO A 16 0.71 -19.00 3.00
N LEU A 17 0.39 -19.15 4.29
CA LEU A 17 -0.91 -19.65 4.70
C LEU A 17 -1.91 -18.56 4.29
N ASP A 18 -2.91 -18.94 3.51
CA ASP A 18 -4.09 -18.15 3.18
C ASP A 18 -3.86 -16.93 2.27
N ALA A 19 -3.11 -17.11 1.18
CA ALA A 19 -3.27 -16.24 0.02
C ALA A 19 -4.51 -16.72 -0.76
N GLU A 20 -5.64 -16.03 -0.59
CA GLU A 20 -6.84 -16.20 -1.42
C GLU A 20 -6.44 -16.22 -2.91
N PRO A 21 -6.72 -17.31 -3.64
CA PRO A 21 -6.21 -17.49 -5.00
C PRO A 21 -7.16 -16.83 -6.01
N ASP A 22 -7.35 -15.50 -5.98
CA ASP A 22 -7.86 -14.78 -7.17
C ASP A 22 -7.73 -13.23 -7.13
N SER A 23 -6.64 -12.68 -6.58
CA SER A 23 -6.40 -11.23 -6.71
C SER A 23 -5.30 -10.91 -7.72
N THR A 24 -5.20 -11.68 -8.79
CA THR A 24 -4.52 -11.20 -10.01
C THR A 24 -5.44 -10.17 -10.65
N GLY A 25 -5.55 -8.99 -10.03
CA GLY A 25 -6.29 -7.86 -10.59
C GLY A 25 -5.84 -7.69 -12.04
N SER A 26 -6.79 -7.79 -12.97
CA SER A 26 -6.48 -7.69 -14.38
C SER A 26 -5.79 -6.36 -14.63
N PHE A 27 -4.65 -6.35 -15.34
CA PHE A 27 -3.95 -5.10 -15.67
C PHE A 27 -4.86 -4.13 -16.42
N VAL A 28 -5.89 -4.63 -17.10
CA VAL A 28 -6.93 -3.82 -17.76
C VAL A 28 -7.66 -2.92 -16.76
N GLU A 29 -7.92 -3.38 -15.53
CA GLU A 29 -8.60 -2.60 -14.49
C GLU A 29 -7.73 -1.46 -13.92
N MET A 30 -6.40 -1.53 -14.14
CA MET A 30 -5.46 -0.51 -13.70
C MET A 30 -5.20 0.57 -14.77
N ILE A 31 -5.69 0.39 -15.99
CA ILE A 31 -5.58 1.41 -17.04
C ILE A 31 -6.42 2.64 -16.63
N ASP A 32 -5.86 3.83 -16.81
CA ASP A 32 -6.50 5.12 -16.51
C ASP A 32 -6.99 5.32 -15.07
N ASN A 33 -6.41 4.58 -14.12
CA ASN A 33 -6.75 4.67 -12.69
C ASN A 33 -6.12 5.88 -11.97
N LEU A 34 -5.21 6.61 -12.64
CA LEU A 34 -4.58 7.82 -12.11
C LEU A 34 -5.34 9.08 -12.53
N ARG A 35 -5.44 10.03 -11.61
CA ARG A 35 -5.95 11.38 -11.86
C ARG A 35 -4.95 12.41 -11.32
N GLY A 36 -5.02 13.64 -11.81
CA GLY A 36 -4.12 14.71 -11.40
C GLY A 36 -3.44 15.38 -12.59
N LYS A 37 -2.40 16.18 -12.29
CA LYS A 37 -1.64 16.92 -13.29
C LYS A 37 -0.23 17.23 -12.80
N SER A 38 0.65 17.52 -13.75
CA SER A 38 1.99 18.04 -13.46
C SER A 38 1.92 19.28 -12.57
N GLY A 39 2.84 19.38 -11.60
CA GLY A 39 2.91 20.44 -10.59
C GLY A 39 2.03 20.24 -9.35
N GLN A 40 1.05 19.33 -9.38
CA GLN A 40 0.22 18.98 -8.21
C GLN A 40 0.31 17.49 -7.83
N GLY A 41 0.85 16.66 -8.72
CA GLY A 41 1.01 15.22 -8.52
C GLY A 41 -0.13 14.40 -9.13
N TYR A 42 0.12 13.10 -9.26
CA TYR A 42 -0.85 12.10 -9.70
C TYR A 42 -1.27 11.24 -8.52
N TYR A 43 -2.56 10.97 -8.40
CA TYR A 43 -3.12 10.19 -7.31
C TYR A 43 -3.99 9.04 -7.81
N VAL A 44 -4.09 8.02 -6.97
CA VAL A 44 -4.96 6.84 -7.15
C VAL A 44 -6.03 6.83 -6.05
N GLU A 45 -7.24 6.34 -6.34
CA GLU A 45 -8.26 6.14 -5.31
C GLU A 45 -7.95 4.84 -4.55
N MET A 46 -7.93 4.91 -3.21
CA MET A 46 -7.75 3.77 -2.33
C MET A 46 -8.79 3.77 -1.21
N THR A 47 -9.13 2.60 -0.70
CA THR A 47 -9.95 2.44 0.50
C THR A 47 -9.09 2.08 1.71
N VAL A 48 -9.39 2.68 2.86
CA VAL A 48 -8.70 2.40 4.13
C VAL A 48 -9.73 2.18 5.24
N GLY A 49 -9.48 1.22 6.12
CA GLY A 49 -10.32 0.91 7.28
C GLY A 49 -11.53 0.03 6.97
N SER A 50 -12.29 -0.29 8.03
CA SER A 50 -13.53 -1.08 7.98
C SER A 50 -14.57 -0.38 8.85
N PRO A 51 -15.68 0.16 8.29
CA PRO A 51 -16.05 0.13 6.88
C PRO A 51 -15.08 0.95 5.98
N PRO A 52 -14.97 0.60 4.69
CA PRO A 52 -14.02 1.24 3.77
C PRO A 52 -14.22 2.75 3.61
N GLN A 53 -13.17 3.54 3.81
CA GLN A 53 -13.16 4.98 3.56
C GLN A 53 -12.33 5.30 2.32
N LYS A 54 -12.96 5.89 1.29
CA LYS A 54 -12.30 6.24 0.02
C LYS A 54 -11.48 7.52 0.14
N LEU A 55 -10.22 7.47 -0.26
CA LEU A 55 -9.28 8.59 -0.27
C LEU A 55 -8.50 8.64 -1.59
N ASN A 56 -8.08 9.85 -1.97
CA ASN A 56 -7.17 10.08 -3.09
C ASN A 56 -5.74 10.13 -2.55
N ILE A 57 -4.89 9.20 -2.98
CA ILE A 57 -3.53 9.04 -2.45
C ILE A 57 -2.52 9.41 -3.53
N LEU A 58 -1.61 10.33 -3.20
CA LEU A 58 -0.49 10.69 -4.07
C LEU A 58 0.40 9.46 -4.31
N VAL A 59 0.68 9.18 -5.58
CA VAL A 59 1.70 8.18 -5.96
C VAL A 59 3.06 8.87 -5.88
N ASP A 60 3.83 8.53 -4.85
CA ASP A 60 5.15 9.10 -4.60
C ASP A 60 6.20 7.99 -4.54
N THR A 61 7.04 7.91 -5.56
CA THR A 61 8.15 6.95 -5.63
C THR A 61 9.40 7.43 -4.89
N GLY A 62 9.40 8.67 -4.39
CA GLY A 62 10.50 9.26 -3.64
C GLY A 62 10.46 9.01 -2.14
N SER A 63 9.41 8.34 -1.62
CA SER A 63 9.26 8.01 -0.21
C SER A 63 8.78 6.56 -0.01
N SER A 64 8.67 6.12 1.25
CA SER A 64 8.29 4.73 1.60
C SER A 64 7.19 4.66 2.67
N ASN A 65 6.60 5.80 3.03
CA ASN A 65 5.54 5.86 4.02
C ASN A 65 4.18 5.89 3.31
N PHE A 66 3.22 5.12 3.82
CA PHE A 66 1.81 5.34 3.50
C PHE A 66 1.22 6.31 4.54
N ALA A 67 0.99 7.56 4.13
CA ALA A 67 0.51 8.62 5.00
C ALA A 67 -0.81 9.20 4.49
N VAL A 68 -1.75 9.42 5.41
CA VAL A 68 -3.05 10.02 5.12
C VAL A 68 -3.35 11.12 6.13
N GLY A 69 -4.02 12.19 5.68
CA GLY A 69 -4.58 13.18 6.60
C GLY A 69 -5.61 12.49 7.50
N ALA A 70 -5.54 12.73 8.81
CA ALA A 70 -6.43 12.13 9.81
C ALA A 70 -7.08 13.17 10.74
N ALA A 71 -7.06 14.44 10.33
CA ALA A 71 -7.67 15.57 11.03
C ALA A 71 -8.18 16.59 10.00
N PRO A 72 -9.14 17.47 10.36
CA PRO A 72 -9.62 18.53 9.49
C PRO A 72 -8.49 19.45 9.01
N HIS A 73 -8.53 19.80 7.72
CA HIS A 73 -7.56 20.73 7.13
C HIS A 73 -8.24 21.53 5.99
N PRO A 74 -8.00 22.85 5.85
CA PRO A 74 -8.71 23.69 4.86
C PRO A 74 -8.63 23.21 3.41
N PHE A 75 -7.54 22.52 3.05
CA PHE A 75 -7.32 22.01 1.69
C PHE A 75 -7.78 20.55 1.50
N LEU A 76 -8.25 19.88 2.55
CA LEU A 76 -8.73 18.51 2.48
C LEU A 76 -10.26 18.48 2.45
N ARG A 77 -10.83 17.97 1.35
CA ARG A 77 -12.27 17.71 1.27
C ARG A 77 -12.72 16.54 2.14
N ARG A 78 -11.80 15.61 2.43
CA ARG A 78 -12.00 14.40 3.23
C ARG A 78 -10.67 14.00 3.86
N TYR A 79 -10.73 13.37 5.03
CA TYR A 79 -9.59 12.83 5.77
C TYR A 79 -9.98 11.48 6.39
N TYR A 80 -9.01 10.65 6.73
CA TYR A 80 -9.24 9.36 7.35
C TYR A 80 -9.77 9.53 8.78
N GLN A 81 -10.95 8.98 9.05
CA GLN A 81 -11.52 8.93 10.39
C GLN A 81 -11.16 7.59 11.03
N ARG A 82 -10.24 7.63 11.99
CA ARG A 82 -9.84 6.43 12.72
C ARG A 82 -10.98 5.99 13.64
N GLN A 83 -11.38 4.73 13.54
CA GLN A 83 -12.21 4.11 14.58
C GLN A 83 -11.29 3.75 15.76
N LEU A 84 -11.68 4.21 16.95
CA LEU A 84 -11.00 3.91 18.22
C LEU A 84 -11.81 2.89 19.00
#